data_AF-A0A1N7EHU5-F1
#
_entry.id   AF-A0A1N7EHU5-F1
#
_cell.length_a   1.000
_cell.length_b   1.000
_cell.length_c   1.000
_cell.angle_alpha   90.00
_cell.angle_beta   90.00
_cell.angle_gamma   90.00
#
_symmetry.space_group_name_H-M   'P 1'
#
loop_
_entity.id
_entity.type
_entity.pdbx_description
1 polymer ?
#
loop_
_entity_poly.entity_id
_entity_poly.type
_entity_poly.pdbx_seq_one_letter_code
_entity_poly.pdbx_strand_id
1 'polypeptide(L)'
;MSASDLPKPLQTLLTISKLNCVKINLSKQDNDFLPTTSSQVGGMGYLPIGETYPTKADGTPLVLLAQLNFRQLGAVVEMSQLSYPLPKQGILQIYIDGQDDNYLYGADFDNQLPSKTYQVRFWQDDSLPINADELTQITEQLQGFGIDKLPFDFRHQYAMDFALTSQSCTTTCHEYNHISQKIDELAGVDVWDYLEEELKIDDADEVLTSYDELVNSGGHQILGYPIFTQTDPREYEGSLQEHILLLQIDTDDENDIIWGDSGVANFFIHPKDLKEQNFSKLIYNWDCY
;
A
#
# COMPACT_ATOMS: atom_id res chain seq x y z
N MET A 1 -9.98 -11.99 21.99
CA MET A 1 -9.16 -12.96 22.76
C MET A 1 -7.84 -12.30 23.18
N SER A 2 -7.12 -12.75 24.22
CA SER A 2 -5.77 -12.24 24.51
C SER A 2 -4.69 -13.13 23.90
N ALA A 3 -3.47 -12.62 23.69
CA ALA A 3 -2.39 -13.43 23.12
C ALA A 3 -2.09 -14.71 23.94
N SER A 4 -2.30 -14.70 25.26
CA SER A 4 -2.09 -15.90 26.09
C SER A 4 -3.14 -17.00 25.91
N ASP A 5 -4.28 -16.67 25.30
CA ASP A 5 -5.37 -17.62 25.08
C ASP A 5 -5.20 -18.39 23.75
N LEU A 6 -4.33 -17.92 22.85
CA LEU A 6 -4.01 -18.62 21.59
C LEU A 6 -3.20 -19.90 21.83
N PRO A 7 -3.26 -20.90 20.94
CA PRO A 7 -2.33 -22.02 20.94
C PRO A 7 -0.86 -21.57 20.89
N LYS A 8 0.02 -22.29 21.58
CA LYS A 8 1.41 -21.89 21.79
C LYS A 8 2.21 -21.60 20.50
N PRO A 9 2.03 -22.35 19.39
CA PRO A 9 2.66 -21.99 18.12
C PRO A 9 2.22 -20.62 17.59
N LEU A 10 0.93 -20.26 17.70
CA LEU A 10 0.42 -18.95 17.26
C LEU A 10 0.95 -17.81 18.14
N GLN A 11 1.11 -18.02 19.45
CA GLN A 11 1.79 -17.04 20.33
C GLN A 11 3.25 -16.81 19.91
N THR A 12 3.92 -17.90 19.54
CA THR A 12 5.30 -17.87 19.05
C THR A 12 5.36 -17.12 17.73
N LEU A 13 4.41 -17.38 16.82
CA LEU A 13 4.30 -16.72 15.52
C LEU A 13 4.11 -15.20 15.65
N LEU A 14 3.22 -14.74 16.54
CA LEU A 14 3.09 -13.30 16.89
C LEU A 14 4.44 -12.70 17.30
N THR A 15 5.22 -13.43 18.08
CA THR A 15 6.47 -12.92 18.63
C THR A 15 7.58 -12.87 17.57
N ILE A 16 7.75 -13.94 16.80
CA ILE A 16 8.89 -14.06 15.87
C ILE A 16 8.66 -13.33 14.54
N SER A 17 7.41 -13.06 14.17
CA SER A 17 7.08 -12.29 12.96
C SER A 17 7.07 -10.79 13.21
N LYS A 18 7.14 -10.35 14.47
CA LYS A 18 7.02 -8.95 14.84
C LYS A 18 8.08 -8.07 14.16
N LEU A 19 7.63 -7.02 13.49
CA LEU A 19 8.48 -6.01 12.83
C LEU A 19 7.92 -4.62 13.02
N ASN A 20 8.73 -3.61 12.70
CA ASN A 20 8.29 -2.22 12.67
C ASN A 20 7.85 -1.80 11.26
N CYS A 21 6.78 -1.01 11.20
CA CYS A 21 6.26 -0.38 10.00
C CYS A 21 5.74 1.03 10.35
N VAL A 22 5.19 1.73 9.36
CA VAL A 22 4.60 3.06 9.58
C VAL A 22 3.12 2.98 9.26
N LYS A 23 2.25 3.28 10.24
CA LYS A 23 0.83 3.53 9.97
C LYS A 23 0.65 4.94 9.45
N ILE A 24 -0.29 5.08 8.53
CA ILE A 24 -0.70 6.35 7.96
C ILE A 24 -2.11 6.64 8.46
N ASN A 25 -2.30 7.78 9.12
CA ASN A 25 -3.63 8.31 9.37
C ASN A 25 -3.94 9.35 8.30
N LEU A 26 -5.13 9.26 7.72
CA LEU A 26 -5.58 10.20 6.71
C LEU A 26 -6.47 11.26 7.33
N SER A 27 -6.30 12.50 6.87
CA SER A 27 -7.17 13.61 7.22
C SER A 27 -7.65 14.29 5.93
N LYS A 28 -8.95 14.18 5.66
CA LYS A 28 -9.60 14.84 4.53
C LYS A 28 -9.42 16.36 4.58
N GLN A 29 -9.07 16.93 3.44
CA GLN A 29 -8.92 18.37 3.21
C GLN A 29 -9.64 18.77 1.93
N ASP A 30 -10.07 20.03 1.87
CA ASP A 30 -10.50 20.63 0.62
C ASP A 30 -9.31 20.62 -0.34
N ASN A 31 -9.54 20.21 -1.59
CA ASN A 31 -8.53 20.22 -2.63
C ASN A 31 -8.85 21.35 -3.62
N ASP A 32 -8.04 22.40 -3.55
CA ASP A 32 -8.02 23.52 -4.49
C ASP A 32 -7.15 23.23 -5.73
N PHE A 33 -6.73 21.97 -5.89
CA PHE A 33 -5.77 21.51 -6.89
C PHE A 33 -4.45 22.27 -6.86
N LEU A 34 -4.09 22.86 -5.72
CA LEU A 34 -2.77 23.45 -5.55
C LEU A 34 -1.75 22.33 -5.31
N PRO A 35 -0.72 22.23 -6.16
CA PRO A 35 0.32 21.24 -5.97
C PRO A 35 1.08 21.50 -4.66
N THR A 36 1.33 20.42 -3.92
CA THR A 36 2.15 20.47 -2.71
C THR A 36 3.27 19.43 -2.82
N THR A 37 4.31 19.62 -2.02
CA THR A 37 5.33 18.59 -1.79
C THR A 37 4.94 17.64 -0.65
N SER A 38 3.75 17.77 -0.07
CA SER A 38 3.33 16.98 1.09
C SER A 38 2.89 15.58 0.69
N SER A 39 2.96 14.65 1.64
CA SER A 39 2.44 13.30 1.46
C SER A 39 0.92 13.31 1.56
N GLN A 40 0.25 12.69 0.60
CA GLN A 40 -1.20 12.74 0.46
C GLN A 40 -1.76 11.60 -0.40
N VAL A 41 -3.02 11.25 -0.19
CA VAL A 41 -3.85 10.52 -1.16
C VAL A 41 -4.67 11.55 -1.94
N GLY A 42 -4.80 11.35 -3.25
CA GLY A 42 -5.51 12.30 -4.11
C GLY A 42 -4.83 13.67 -4.23
N GLY A 43 -5.60 14.67 -4.66
CA GLY A 43 -5.08 16.02 -4.88
C GLY A 43 -4.25 16.17 -6.16
N MET A 44 -3.46 17.24 -6.20
CA MET A 44 -2.53 17.52 -7.31
C MET A 44 -1.08 17.23 -6.89
N GLY A 45 -0.41 16.35 -7.64
CA GLY A 45 0.98 15.99 -7.37
C GLY A 45 1.97 17.10 -7.68
N TYR A 46 3.05 17.16 -6.92
CA TYR A 46 4.23 17.96 -7.22
C TYR A 46 4.75 17.68 -8.64
N LEU A 47 4.91 18.74 -9.44
CA LEU A 47 5.52 18.64 -10.76
C LEU A 47 6.68 19.64 -10.86
N PRO A 48 7.93 19.19 -10.99
CA PRO A 48 9.06 20.08 -11.18
C PRO A 48 8.95 20.91 -12.47
N ILE A 49 9.47 22.14 -12.44
CA ILE A 49 9.57 23.00 -13.61
C ILE A 49 10.29 22.28 -14.77
N GLY A 50 9.70 22.34 -15.97
CA GLY A 50 10.23 21.70 -17.18
C GLY A 50 9.77 20.26 -17.40
N GLU A 51 9.09 19.64 -16.43
CA GLU A 51 8.49 18.31 -16.58
C GLU A 51 7.04 18.40 -17.06
N THR A 52 6.58 17.37 -17.76
CA THR A 52 5.20 17.25 -18.27
C THR A 52 4.38 16.33 -17.39
N TYR A 53 3.08 16.59 -17.23
CA TYR A 53 2.21 15.78 -16.36
C TYR A 53 2.01 14.33 -16.91
N PRO A 54 1.78 13.30 -16.05
CA PRO A 54 1.53 11.95 -16.53
C PRO A 54 0.21 11.86 -17.29
N THR A 55 0.28 11.36 -18.52
CA THR A 55 -0.86 11.21 -19.42
C THR A 55 -0.86 9.82 -20.07
N LYS A 56 -2.03 9.40 -20.54
CA LYS A 56 -2.18 8.30 -21.49
C LYS A 56 -1.66 8.69 -22.86
N ALA A 57 -1.52 7.71 -23.76
CA ALA A 57 -1.04 7.93 -25.13
C ALA A 57 -1.91 8.91 -25.95
N ASP A 58 -3.18 9.09 -25.59
CA ASP A 58 -4.11 10.04 -26.21
C ASP A 58 -4.09 11.45 -25.58
N GLY A 59 -3.22 11.67 -24.58
CA GLY A 59 -3.09 12.94 -23.87
C GLY A 59 -4.00 13.09 -22.65
N THR A 60 -4.88 12.12 -22.37
CA THR A 60 -5.74 12.15 -21.18
C THR A 60 -4.88 12.11 -19.91
N PRO A 61 -5.00 13.06 -18.97
CA PRO A 61 -4.24 13.04 -17.73
C PRO A 61 -4.65 11.86 -16.83
N LEU A 62 -3.66 11.29 -16.13
CA LEU A 62 -3.91 10.34 -15.06
C LEU A 62 -4.24 11.09 -13.76
N VAL A 63 -4.91 10.41 -12.82
CA VAL A 63 -5.22 10.97 -11.50
C VAL A 63 -4.16 10.54 -10.50
N LEU A 64 -3.72 11.47 -9.64
CA LEU A 64 -2.82 11.12 -8.54
C LEU A 64 -3.58 10.25 -7.53
N LEU A 65 -3.13 9.02 -7.33
CA LEU A 65 -3.61 8.18 -6.23
C LEU A 65 -2.88 8.54 -4.94
N ALA A 66 -1.55 8.56 -4.96
CA ALA A 66 -0.76 8.81 -3.76
C ALA A 66 0.55 9.53 -4.06
N GLN A 67 0.96 10.38 -3.13
CA GLN A 67 2.26 11.02 -3.09
C GLN A 67 2.90 10.78 -1.72
N LEU A 68 4.16 10.33 -1.71
CA LEU A 68 4.96 10.15 -0.51
C LEU A 68 6.21 11.02 -0.58
N ASN A 69 6.33 11.96 0.35
CA ASN A 69 7.55 12.73 0.57
C ASN A 69 8.39 12.06 1.66
N PHE A 70 9.50 11.43 1.25
CA PHE A 70 10.36 10.72 2.18
C PHE A 70 11.09 11.64 3.17
N ARG A 71 11.28 12.92 2.84
CA ARG A 71 11.83 13.91 3.77
C ARG A 71 10.83 14.23 4.88
N GLN A 72 9.55 14.37 4.54
CA GLN A 72 8.48 14.55 5.52
C GLN A 72 8.37 13.32 6.44
N LEU A 73 8.35 12.11 5.87
CA LEU A 73 8.33 10.86 6.63
C LEU A 73 9.53 10.78 7.59
N GLY A 74 10.74 11.00 7.09
CA GLY A 74 11.98 10.94 7.88
C GLY A 74 12.12 12.04 8.94
N ALA A 75 11.31 13.09 8.89
CA ALA A 75 11.27 14.13 9.92
C ALA A 75 10.49 13.70 11.17
N VAL A 76 9.59 12.72 11.06
CA VAL A 76 8.71 12.28 12.14
C VAL A 76 8.89 10.79 12.52
N VAL A 77 9.49 10.00 11.64
CA VAL A 77 9.79 8.57 11.87
C VAL A 77 11.29 8.32 11.89
N GLU A 78 11.79 7.62 12.91
CA GLU A 78 13.17 7.11 12.92
C GLU A 78 13.34 5.95 11.92
N MET A 79 13.67 6.28 10.68
CA MET A 79 13.79 5.32 9.57
C MET A 79 14.76 4.15 9.83
N SER A 80 15.73 4.29 10.74
CA SER A 80 16.63 3.20 11.14
C SER A 80 15.94 2.07 11.92
N GLN A 81 14.72 2.30 12.42
CA GLN A 81 13.93 1.28 13.11
C GLN A 81 13.09 0.42 12.17
N LEU A 82 13.03 0.76 10.88
CA LEU A 82 12.24 0.06 9.86
C LEU A 82 13.01 -1.15 9.30
N SER A 83 12.28 -2.19 8.89
CA SER A 83 12.86 -3.43 8.33
C SER A 83 13.65 -3.21 7.04
N TYR A 84 13.31 -2.16 6.28
CA TYR A 84 13.97 -1.82 5.03
C TYR A 84 14.30 -0.33 4.97
N PRO A 85 15.49 0.05 4.47
CA PRO A 85 15.88 1.44 4.37
C PRO A 85 15.07 2.14 3.29
N LEU A 86 14.27 3.12 3.68
CA LEU A 86 13.59 4.04 2.76
C LEU A 86 14.54 5.15 2.29
N PRO A 87 14.26 5.80 1.14
CA PRO A 87 14.96 7.01 0.74
C PRO A 87 14.91 8.06 1.85
N LYS A 88 15.96 8.88 1.98
CA LYS A 88 16.00 9.98 2.96
C LYS A 88 15.35 11.27 2.44
N GLN A 89 15.10 11.33 1.15
CA GLN A 89 14.55 12.47 0.43
C GLN A 89 13.89 11.99 -0.86
N GLY A 90 13.20 12.91 -1.52
CA GLY A 90 12.52 12.70 -2.78
C GLY A 90 11.04 12.41 -2.61
N ILE A 91 10.30 12.60 -3.69
CA ILE A 91 8.85 12.47 -3.74
C ILE A 91 8.50 11.33 -4.69
N LEU A 92 7.91 10.27 -4.15
CA LEU A 92 7.30 9.18 -4.93
C LEU A 92 5.84 9.54 -5.22
N GLN A 93 5.41 9.33 -6.46
CA GLN A 93 4.04 9.56 -6.89
C GLN A 93 3.51 8.35 -7.65
N ILE A 94 2.26 8.02 -7.38
CA ILE A 94 1.52 6.94 -8.01
C ILE A 94 0.29 7.55 -8.68
N TYR A 95 0.14 7.29 -9.98
CA TYR A 95 -0.94 7.78 -10.81
C TYR A 95 -1.73 6.62 -11.41
N ILE A 96 -3.04 6.76 -11.50
CA ILE A 96 -3.96 5.74 -12.07
C ILE A 96 -4.94 6.38 -13.06
N ASP A 97 -5.50 5.57 -13.96
CA ASP A 97 -6.49 6.01 -14.94
C ASP A 97 -7.82 6.32 -14.26
N GLY A 98 -8.14 7.61 -14.11
CA GLY A 98 -9.39 8.08 -13.53
C GLY A 98 -10.60 7.96 -14.45
N GLN A 99 -10.44 7.43 -15.66
CA GLN A 99 -11.50 7.28 -16.65
C GLN A 99 -11.67 5.82 -17.12
N ASP A 100 -11.18 4.85 -16.34
CA ASP A 100 -11.29 3.43 -16.66
C ASP A 100 -12.74 2.91 -16.58
N ASP A 101 -13.31 2.51 -17.72
CA ASP A 101 -14.67 1.96 -17.80
C ASP A 101 -14.81 0.55 -17.18
N ASN A 102 -13.68 -0.14 -16.94
CA ASN A 102 -13.70 -1.47 -16.34
C ASN A 102 -13.60 -1.45 -14.81
N TYR A 103 -13.48 -0.26 -14.20
CA TYR A 103 -13.35 -0.08 -12.76
C TYR A 103 -12.17 -0.89 -12.16
N LEU A 104 -11.07 -1.04 -12.91
CA LEU A 104 -9.87 -1.73 -12.43
C LEU A 104 -8.91 -0.78 -11.71
N TYR A 105 -9.27 0.50 -11.60
CA TYR A 105 -8.49 1.54 -10.92
C TYR A 105 -7.03 1.59 -11.41
N GLY A 106 -6.85 1.42 -12.72
CA GLY A 106 -5.56 1.43 -13.39
C GLY A 106 -4.77 0.12 -13.34
N ALA A 107 -5.24 -0.89 -12.60
CA ALA A 107 -4.57 -2.17 -12.44
C ALA A 107 -4.59 -3.00 -13.73
N ASP A 108 -3.54 -3.78 -13.92
CA ASP A 108 -3.41 -4.79 -14.94
C ASP A 108 -2.96 -6.08 -14.23
N PHE A 109 -3.89 -7.01 -14.04
CA PHE A 109 -3.64 -8.25 -13.30
C PHE A 109 -2.80 -9.25 -14.10
N ASP A 110 -2.68 -9.08 -15.43
CA ASP A 110 -1.77 -9.87 -16.25
C ASP A 110 -0.35 -9.30 -16.22
N ASN A 111 -0.20 -7.98 -16.00
CA ASN A 111 1.09 -7.30 -15.87
C ASN A 111 1.04 -6.12 -14.89
N GLN A 112 1.35 -6.41 -13.63
CA GLN A 112 1.23 -5.47 -12.50
C GLN A 112 2.31 -4.36 -12.47
N LEU A 113 3.16 -4.26 -13.48
CA LEU A 113 4.19 -3.21 -13.59
C LEU A 113 3.59 -1.87 -14.04
N PRO A 114 4.30 -0.74 -13.83
CA PRO A 114 3.89 0.55 -14.38
C PRO A 114 3.64 0.48 -15.88
N SER A 115 2.48 0.99 -16.30
CA SER A 115 1.89 0.84 -17.62
C SER A 115 1.27 2.16 -18.09
N LYS A 116 0.40 2.10 -19.11
CA LYS A 116 -0.33 3.27 -19.61
C LYS A 116 -1.44 3.76 -18.65
N THR A 117 -2.00 2.87 -17.84
CA THR A 117 -3.12 3.13 -16.91
C THR A 117 -2.67 3.28 -15.46
N TYR A 118 -1.43 2.92 -15.16
CA TYR A 118 -0.79 3.05 -13.85
C TYR A 118 0.63 3.56 -14.05
N GLN A 119 0.97 4.76 -13.58
CA GLN A 119 2.31 5.33 -13.75
C GLN A 119 2.91 5.72 -12.41
N VAL A 120 4.23 5.59 -12.33
CA VAL A 120 5.00 5.90 -11.12
C VAL A 120 6.08 6.91 -11.46
N ARG A 121 6.24 7.93 -10.61
CA ARG A 121 7.30 8.93 -10.73
C ARG A 121 8.05 9.07 -9.43
N PHE A 122 9.35 9.26 -9.52
CA PHE A 122 10.18 9.55 -8.36
C PHE A 122 11.08 10.75 -8.63
N TRP A 123 10.80 11.85 -7.94
CA TRP A 123 11.57 13.09 -8.02
C TRP A 123 12.60 13.09 -6.91
N GLN A 124 13.87 12.80 -7.25
CA GLN A 124 14.93 12.75 -6.26
C GLN A 124 15.29 14.13 -5.70
N ASP A 125 15.16 15.18 -6.52
CA ASP A 125 15.27 16.58 -6.11
C ASP A 125 13.87 17.15 -5.86
N ASP A 126 13.51 17.25 -4.58
CA ASP A 126 12.24 17.77 -4.08
C ASP A 126 12.26 19.29 -3.86
N SER A 127 13.29 19.99 -4.34
CA SER A 127 13.49 21.42 -4.14
C SER A 127 13.23 22.30 -5.38
N LEU A 128 13.04 21.67 -6.55
CA LEU A 128 12.78 22.42 -7.77
C LEU A 128 11.44 23.18 -7.70
N PRO A 129 11.34 24.37 -8.30
CA PRO A 129 10.08 25.09 -8.39
C PRO A 129 8.99 24.27 -9.08
N ILE A 130 7.75 24.50 -8.69
CA ILE A 130 6.58 23.84 -9.26
C ILE A 130 6.29 24.38 -10.67
N ASN A 131 5.96 23.48 -11.61
CA ASN A 131 5.48 23.81 -12.94
C ASN A 131 4.00 24.23 -12.93
N ALA A 132 3.73 25.46 -12.44
CA ALA A 132 2.37 25.97 -12.29
C ALA A 132 1.62 26.09 -13.62
N ASP A 133 2.32 26.40 -14.72
CA ASP A 133 1.70 26.59 -16.04
C ASP A 133 1.12 25.28 -16.58
N GLU A 134 1.88 24.19 -16.51
CA GLU A 134 1.41 22.86 -16.89
C GLU A 134 0.25 22.42 -15.98
N LEU A 135 0.43 22.53 -14.66
CA LEU A 135 -0.57 22.06 -13.71
C LEU A 135 -1.90 22.81 -13.81
N THR A 136 -1.89 24.11 -14.14
CA THR A 136 -3.13 24.86 -14.39
C THR A 136 -3.95 24.24 -15.53
N GLN A 137 -3.30 23.87 -16.64
CA GLN A 137 -3.97 23.24 -17.79
C GLN A 137 -4.49 21.84 -17.46
N ILE A 138 -3.77 21.10 -16.63
CA ILE A 138 -4.16 19.76 -16.18
C ILE A 138 -5.35 19.82 -15.24
N THR A 139 -5.37 20.77 -14.30
CA THR A 139 -6.48 20.98 -13.37
C THR A 139 -7.78 21.21 -14.13
N GLU A 140 -7.78 22.05 -15.18
CA GLU A 140 -8.97 22.28 -16.00
C GLU A 140 -9.50 20.99 -16.66
N GLN A 141 -8.60 20.10 -17.10
CA GLN A 141 -8.98 18.80 -17.68
C GLN A 141 -9.53 17.84 -16.63
N LEU A 142 -8.85 17.71 -15.48
CA LEU A 142 -9.27 16.84 -14.38
C LEU A 142 -10.61 17.27 -13.77
N GLN A 143 -10.90 18.56 -13.71
CA GLN A 143 -12.21 19.06 -13.27
C GLN A 143 -13.37 18.60 -14.16
N GLY A 144 -13.08 18.19 -15.40
CA GLY A 144 -14.07 17.61 -16.32
C GLY A 144 -14.32 16.11 -16.12
N PHE A 145 -13.54 15.43 -15.28
CA PHE A 145 -13.65 13.98 -15.08
C PHE A 145 -14.81 13.62 -14.13
N GLY A 146 -15.45 12.49 -14.39
CA GLY A 146 -16.32 11.82 -13.42
C GLY A 146 -15.51 11.23 -12.26
N ILE A 147 -16.12 11.15 -11.09
CA ILE A 147 -15.49 10.64 -9.85
C ILE A 147 -15.86 9.19 -9.52
N ASP A 148 -16.83 8.62 -10.24
CA ASP A 148 -17.44 7.32 -9.97
C ASP A 148 -16.57 6.12 -10.40
N LYS A 149 -15.45 6.39 -11.10
CA LYS A 149 -14.55 5.38 -11.64
C LYS A 149 -13.28 5.18 -10.81
N LEU A 150 -13.20 5.82 -9.65
CA LEU A 150 -12.05 5.77 -8.76
C LEU A 150 -12.48 5.30 -7.37
N PRO A 151 -11.55 4.76 -6.58
CA PRO A 151 -11.85 4.33 -5.23
C PRO A 151 -11.97 5.51 -4.26
N PHE A 152 -11.84 6.76 -4.73
CA PHE A 152 -11.96 7.96 -3.92
C PHE A 152 -12.38 9.14 -4.80
N ASP A 153 -12.94 10.17 -4.18
CA ASP A 153 -13.21 11.45 -4.86
C ASP A 153 -11.91 12.26 -4.96
N PHE A 154 -11.26 12.22 -6.13
CA PHE A 154 -10.01 12.93 -6.40
C PHE A 154 -10.11 14.46 -6.37
N ARG A 155 -11.32 15.03 -6.23
CA ARG A 155 -11.55 16.44 -5.93
C ARG A 155 -11.39 16.77 -4.46
N HIS A 156 -11.10 15.78 -3.62
CA HIS A 156 -10.53 15.95 -2.29
C HIS A 156 -9.07 15.54 -2.29
N GLN A 157 -8.38 15.91 -1.21
CA GLN A 157 -7.05 15.42 -0.90
C GLN A 157 -7.04 14.98 0.56
N TYR A 158 -6.19 14.02 0.87
CA TYR A 158 -6.11 13.44 2.21
C TYR A 158 -4.68 13.52 2.67
N ALA A 159 -4.41 14.39 3.64
CA ALA A 159 -3.06 14.52 4.19
C ALA A 159 -2.67 13.26 4.96
N MET A 160 -1.41 12.87 4.83
CA MET A 160 -0.86 11.71 5.54
C MET A 160 -0.10 12.12 6.80
N ASP A 161 -0.55 11.62 7.94
CA ASP A 161 0.18 11.66 9.21
C ASP A 161 0.81 10.30 9.50
N PHE A 162 2.10 10.31 9.85
CA PHE A 162 2.89 9.09 9.99
C PHE A 162 3.12 8.73 11.46
N ALA A 163 2.91 7.46 11.80
CA ALA A 163 3.22 6.91 13.12
C ALA A 163 4.04 5.63 12.99
N LEU A 164 5.22 5.60 13.61
CA LEU A 164 5.98 4.36 13.78
C LEU A 164 5.20 3.41 14.68
N THR A 165 5.02 2.17 14.23
CA THR A 165 4.37 1.12 15.03
C THR A 165 5.05 -0.22 14.79
N SER A 166 4.52 -1.26 15.45
CA SER A 166 4.92 -2.64 15.21
C SER A 166 3.71 -3.50 14.89
N GLN A 167 3.89 -4.49 14.03
CA GLN A 167 2.87 -5.50 13.70
C GLN A 167 3.50 -6.88 13.57
N SER A 168 2.65 -7.90 13.60
CA SER A 168 2.98 -9.31 13.33
C SER A 168 2.39 -9.71 11.98
N CYS A 169 2.80 -10.85 11.42
CA CYS A 169 2.24 -11.30 10.14
C CYS A 169 0.78 -11.75 10.30
N THR A 170 -0.10 -11.24 9.45
CA THR A 170 -1.50 -11.66 9.34
C THR A 170 -1.62 -12.98 8.59
N THR A 171 -2.71 -13.74 8.79
CA THR A 171 -2.97 -15.00 8.08
C THR A 171 -3.09 -14.83 6.57
N THR A 172 -3.43 -13.62 6.08
CA THR A 172 -3.65 -13.33 4.66
C THR A 172 -2.38 -13.04 3.86
N CYS A 173 -1.21 -12.91 4.51
CA CYS A 173 0.04 -12.59 3.84
C CYS A 173 0.93 -13.83 3.62
N HIS A 174 1.59 -13.88 2.47
CA HIS A 174 2.49 -14.97 2.07
C HIS A 174 3.59 -15.28 3.12
N GLU A 175 4.04 -14.28 3.88
CA GLU A 175 5.05 -14.47 4.94
C GLU A 175 4.55 -15.33 6.10
N TYR A 176 3.24 -15.37 6.37
CA TYR A 176 2.66 -16.17 7.45
C TYR A 176 3.05 -17.64 7.34
N ASN A 177 2.83 -18.21 6.16
CA ASN A 177 3.19 -19.58 5.84
C ASN A 177 4.71 -19.80 5.94
N HIS A 178 5.53 -18.86 5.49
CA HIS A 178 6.98 -19.01 5.56
C HIS A 178 7.56 -18.94 6.99
N ILE A 179 6.94 -18.14 7.86
CA ILE A 179 7.40 -17.96 9.23
C ILE A 179 6.84 -19.07 10.13
N SER A 180 5.61 -19.52 9.92
CA SER A 180 5.00 -20.62 10.68
C SER A 180 5.83 -21.90 10.59
N GLN A 181 6.37 -22.21 9.40
CA GLN A 181 7.22 -23.38 9.16
C GLN A 181 8.57 -23.35 9.91
N LYS A 182 8.93 -22.24 10.57
CA LYS A 182 10.11 -22.14 11.45
C LYS A 182 9.82 -22.57 12.89
N ILE A 183 8.56 -22.85 13.21
CA ILE A 183 8.11 -23.31 14.53
C ILE A 183 8.04 -24.83 14.47
N ASP A 184 8.72 -25.51 15.39
CA ASP A 184 8.90 -26.97 15.36
C ASP A 184 7.57 -27.73 15.28
N GLU A 185 6.54 -27.27 15.99
CA GLU A 185 5.20 -27.87 15.99
C GLU A 185 4.42 -27.69 14.67
N LEU A 186 4.79 -26.70 13.86
CA LEU A 186 4.14 -26.37 12.59
C LEU A 186 4.98 -26.78 11.37
N ALA A 187 6.17 -27.37 11.59
CA ALA A 187 7.07 -27.75 10.51
C ALA A 187 6.47 -28.91 9.67
N GLY A 188 6.17 -28.61 8.41
CA GLY A 188 5.58 -29.52 7.44
C GLY A 188 4.06 -29.69 7.55
N VAL A 189 3.39 -28.87 8.36
CA VAL A 189 1.93 -28.91 8.57
C VAL A 189 1.36 -27.50 8.37
N ASP A 190 0.22 -27.39 7.70
CA ASP A 190 -0.50 -26.13 7.60
C ASP A 190 -1.04 -25.70 8.97
N VAL A 191 -1.15 -24.39 9.23
CA VAL A 191 -1.62 -23.94 10.55
C VAL A 191 -3.07 -24.34 10.79
N TRP A 192 -3.92 -24.33 9.77
CA TRP A 192 -5.29 -24.82 9.88
C TRP A 192 -5.27 -26.32 10.19
N ASP A 193 -4.60 -27.14 9.39
CA ASP A 193 -4.50 -28.60 9.66
C ASP A 193 -3.99 -28.90 11.08
N TYR A 194 -3.03 -28.12 11.60
CA TYR A 194 -2.57 -28.25 12.98
C TYR A 194 -3.67 -27.94 14.02
N LEU A 195 -4.47 -26.89 13.81
CA LEU A 195 -5.57 -26.54 14.72
C LEU A 195 -6.69 -27.59 14.66
N GLU A 196 -7.08 -28.05 13.45
CA GLU A 196 -8.14 -29.05 13.26
C GLU A 196 -7.72 -30.45 13.70
N GLU A 197 -6.61 -30.92 13.17
CA GLU A 197 -6.24 -32.32 13.21
C GLU A 197 -5.40 -32.66 14.44
N GLU A 198 -4.46 -31.81 14.83
CA GLU A 198 -3.59 -32.08 15.97
C GLU A 198 -4.20 -31.59 17.28
N LEU A 199 -4.75 -30.37 17.30
CA LEU A 199 -5.37 -29.80 18.51
C LEU A 199 -6.85 -30.13 18.67
N LYS A 200 -7.53 -30.64 17.63
CA LYS A 200 -8.97 -30.96 17.66
C LYS A 200 -9.82 -29.76 18.07
N ILE A 201 -9.48 -28.58 17.55
CA ILE A 201 -10.25 -27.36 17.74
C ILE A 201 -11.43 -27.39 16.77
N ASP A 202 -12.66 -27.32 17.31
CA ASP A 202 -13.89 -27.41 16.51
C ASP A 202 -14.10 -26.20 15.58
N ASP A 203 -13.57 -25.02 15.95
CA ASP A 203 -13.69 -23.77 15.19
C ASP A 203 -12.33 -23.07 15.15
N ALA A 204 -11.48 -23.45 14.18
CA ALA A 204 -10.20 -22.76 14.03
C ALA A 204 -10.30 -21.43 13.32
N ASP A 205 -11.36 -21.20 12.54
CA ASP A 205 -11.61 -19.89 11.94
C ASP A 205 -11.75 -18.83 13.04
N GLU A 206 -12.43 -19.15 14.15
CA GLU A 206 -12.49 -18.27 15.34
C GLU A 206 -11.11 -18.01 15.95
N VAL A 207 -10.23 -19.03 15.99
CA VAL A 207 -8.86 -18.90 16.52
C VAL A 207 -7.98 -18.06 15.61
N LEU A 208 -8.07 -18.26 14.29
CA LEU A 208 -7.33 -17.50 13.29
C LEU A 208 -7.81 -16.03 13.23
N THR A 209 -9.13 -15.82 13.31
CA THR A 209 -9.71 -14.47 13.45
C THR A 209 -9.18 -13.78 14.71
N SER A 210 -9.21 -14.49 15.86
CA SER A 210 -8.65 -13.99 17.12
C SER A 210 -7.15 -13.70 17.04
N TYR A 211 -6.40 -14.46 16.23
CA TYR A 211 -5.00 -14.20 15.95
C TYR A 211 -4.83 -12.91 15.15
N ASP A 212 -5.57 -12.72 14.05
CA ASP A 212 -5.50 -11.52 13.21
C ASP A 212 -5.92 -10.24 13.96
N GLU A 213 -6.88 -10.32 14.88
CA GLU A 213 -7.21 -9.20 15.78
C GLU A 213 -6.00 -8.72 16.63
N LEU A 214 -5.01 -9.59 16.85
CA LEU A 214 -3.83 -9.31 17.67
C LEU A 214 -2.60 -8.88 16.87
N VAL A 215 -2.57 -9.06 15.54
CA VAL A 215 -1.36 -8.80 14.75
C VAL A 215 -1.12 -7.32 14.45
N ASN A 216 -2.14 -6.45 14.63
CA ASN A 216 -2.08 -5.02 14.29
C ASN A 216 -1.82 -4.73 12.80
N SER A 217 -2.34 -5.58 11.90
CA SER A 217 -2.31 -5.41 10.43
C SER A 217 -3.43 -4.48 9.94
N GLY A 218 -3.54 -4.29 8.63
CA GLY A 218 -4.60 -3.52 7.99
C GLY A 218 -4.43 -2.00 8.03
N GLY A 219 -5.41 -1.27 7.50
CA GLY A 219 -5.34 0.18 7.37
C GLY A 219 -4.25 0.66 6.40
N HIS A 220 -4.04 1.97 6.35
CA HIS A 220 -3.02 2.57 5.51
C HIS A 220 -1.63 2.43 6.14
N GLN A 221 -0.63 1.99 5.37
CA GLN A 221 0.71 1.79 5.92
C GLN A 221 1.84 1.84 4.89
N ILE A 222 3.04 2.13 5.37
CA ILE A 222 4.32 2.01 4.64
C ILE A 222 5.12 0.88 5.26
N LEU A 223 5.63 -0.01 4.41
CA LEU A 223 6.28 -1.27 4.80
C LEU A 223 5.39 -2.20 5.65
N GLY A 224 5.95 -3.34 6.03
CA GLY A 224 5.31 -4.33 6.88
C GLY A 224 4.63 -5.46 6.11
N TYR A 225 3.65 -6.13 6.73
CA TYR A 225 2.88 -7.21 6.12
C TYR A 225 1.58 -6.65 5.51
N PRO A 226 1.32 -6.91 4.22
CA PRO A 226 0.06 -6.53 3.59
C PRO A 226 -1.12 -7.32 4.16
N ILE A 227 -2.32 -6.80 3.96
CA ILE A 227 -3.56 -7.59 4.03
C ILE A 227 -4.13 -7.75 2.62
N PHE A 228 -4.95 -8.78 2.46
CA PHE A 228 -5.69 -9.10 1.24
C PHE A 228 -7.10 -9.56 1.62
N THR A 229 -8.07 -9.23 0.78
CA THR A 229 -9.43 -9.80 0.88
C THR A 229 -9.54 -11.10 0.10
N GLN A 230 -8.66 -11.30 -0.88
CA GLN A 230 -8.52 -12.54 -1.65
C GLN A 230 -7.15 -13.18 -1.36
N THR A 231 -6.39 -13.57 -2.38
CA THR A 231 -5.11 -14.26 -2.24
C THR A 231 -3.95 -13.34 -2.55
N ASP A 232 -2.95 -13.31 -1.67
CA ASP A 232 -1.68 -12.61 -1.89
C ASP A 232 -1.04 -13.07 -3.22
N PRO A 233 -0.80 -12.17 -4.18
CA PRO A 233 -0.25 -12.54 -5.48
C PRO A 233 1.14 -13.18 -5.38
N ARG A 234 1.87 -12.96 -4.29
CA ARG A 234 3.20 -13.53 -4.07
C ARG A 234 3.17 -15.04 -3.79
N GLU A 235 1.99 -15.60 -3.49
CA GLU A 235 1.82 -17.05 -3.31
C GLU A 235 1.87 -17.82 -4.63
N TYR A 236 1.34 -17.27 -5.71
CA TYR A 236 1.29 -17.93 -7.02
C TYR A 236 2.24 -17.33 -8.05
N GLU A 237 2.63 -16.05 -7.92
CA GLU A 237 3.63 -15.41 -8.77
C GLU A 237 5.03 -15.52 -8.15
N GLY A 238 5.76 -16.58 -8.51
CA GLY A 238 7.09 -16.86 -7.97
C GLY A 238 8.11 -15.72 -8.14
N SER A 239 7.97 -14.87 -9.17
CA SER A 239 8.82 -13.68 -9.35
C SER A 239 8.59 -12.59 -8.30
N LEU A 240 7.46 -12.63 -7.59
CA LEU A 240 7.08 -11.64 -6.60
C LEU A 240 7.43 -12.03 -5.16
N GLN A 241 7.85 -13.28 -4.91
CA GLN A 241 8.12 -13.79 -3.55
C GLN A 241 9.15 -12.98 -2.75
N GLU A 242 10.14 -12.37 -3.41
CA GLU A 242 11.14 -11.50 -2.75
C GLU A 242 10.67 -10.04 -2.61
N HIS A 243 9.51 -9.67 -3.16
CA HIS A 243 8.99 -8.31 -3.08
C HIS A 243 8.36 -8.03 -1.72
N ILE A 244 8.55 -6.81 -1.25
CA ILE A 244 8.07 -6.33 0.03
C ILE A 244 7.00 -5.27 -0.18
N LEU A 245 6.07 -5.15 0.76
CA LEU A 245 5.12 -4.04 0.76
C LEU A 245 5.88 -2.72 0.86
N LEU A 246 5.61 -1.77 -0.03
CA LEU A 246 6.05 -0.39 0.07
C LEU A 246 4.94 0.50 0.66
N LEU A 247 3.73 0.41 0.10
CA LEU A 247 2.58 1.22 0.49
C LEU A 247 1.31 0.36 0.41
N GLN A 248 0.43 0.52 1.38
CA GLN A 248 -0.92 0.01 1.38
C GLN A 248 -1.89 1.16 1.61
N ILE A 249 -2.96 1.20 0.82
CA ILE A 249 -4.11 2.09 1.01
C ILE A 249 -5.32 1.19 1.13
N ASP A 250 -5.91 1.18 2.32
CA ASP A 250 -7.06 0.35 2.63
C ASP A 250 -8.36 1.08 2.28
N THR A 251 -9.47 0.36 2.31
CA THR A 251 -10.78 1.00 2.41
C THR A 251 -10.84 1.76 3.75
N ASP A 252 -11.29 3.01 3.68
CA ASP A 252 -11.39 3.95 4.80
C ASP A 252 -12.70 4.72 4.68
N ASP A 253 -13.71 4.22 5.38
CA ASP A 253 -15.06 4.79 5.40
C ASP A 253 -15.08 6.22 5.95
N GLU A 254 -14.18 6.57 6.88
CA GLU A 254 -14.12 7.92 7.46
C GLU A 254 -13.64 8.96 6.44
N ASN A 255 -12.80 8.52 5.49
CA ASN A 255 -12.23 9.37 4.45
C ASN A 255 -12.88 9.13 3.06
N ASP A 256 -13.95 8.36 2.95
CA ASP A 256 -14.62 8.05 1.68
C ASP A 256 -13.67 7.40 0.64
N ILE A 257 -12.77 6.52 1.08
CA ILE A 257 -11.90 5.71 0.19
C ILE A 257 -12.43 4.29 0.19
N ILE A 258 -12.93 3.79 -0.94
CA ILE A 258 -13.56 2.48 -1.08
C ILE A 258 -12.97 1.74 -2.29
N TRP A 259 -12.31 0.61 -2.06
CA TRP A 259 -11.80 -0.25 -3.11
C TRP A 259 -12.80 -1.36 -3.44
N GLY A 260 -13.62 -1.18 -4.49
CA GLY A 260 -14.63 -2.18 -4.86
C GLY A 260 -15.60 -2.46 -3.71
N ASP A 261 -15.74 -3.73 -3.31
CA ASP A 261 -16.53 -4.16 -2.15
C ASP A 261 -15.64 -4.27 -0.90
N SER A 262 -15.24 -3.12 -0.33
CA SER A 262 -14.40 -3.02 0.88
C SER A 262 -13.05 -3.74 0.80
N GLY A 263 -12.34 -3.48 -0.28
CA GLY A 263 -11.02 -4.04 -0.59
C GLY A 263 -9.83 -3.24 -0.09
N VAL A 264 -8.66 -3.56 -0.64
CA VAL A 264 -7.37 -2.94 -0.29
C VAL A 264 -6.44 -2.88 -1.51
N ALA A 265 -5.66 -1.80 -1.63
CA ALA A 265 -4.60 -1.67 -2.61
C ALA A 265 -3.21 -1.79 -1.98
N ASN A 266 -2.32 -2.50 -2.66
CA ASN A 266 -0.94 -2.75 -2.23
C ASN A 266 0.04 -2.42 -3.35
N PHE A 267 1.17 -1.82 -2.96
CA PHE A 267 2.28 -1.52 -3.85
C PHE A 267 3.53 -2.27 -3.37
N PHE A 268 4.08 -3.16 -4.19
CA PHE A 268 5.22 -3.99 -3.83
C PHE A 268 6.49 -3.58 -4.57
N ILE A 269 7.63 -3.62 -3.88
CA ILE A 269 8.94 -3.29 -4.46
C ILE A 269 9.96 -4.37 -4.10
N HIS A 270 10.85 -4.69 -5.03
CA HIS A 270 11.97 -5.55 -4.72
C HIS A 270 12.99 -4.78 -3.84
N PRO A 271 13.53 -5.37 -2.75
CA PRO A 271 14.47 -4.67 -1.85
C PRO A 271 15.70 -4.06 -2.53
N LYS A 272 16.21 -4.70 -3.59
CA LYS A 272 17.30 -4.15 -4.43
C LYS A 272 16.89 -2.86 -5.14
N ASP A 273 15.71 -2.84 -5.76
CA ASP A 273 15.20 -1.67 -6.46
C ASP A 273 14.90 -0.52 -5.48
N LEU A 274 14.38 -0.81 -4.28
CA LEU A 274 14.21 0.19 -3.22
C LEU A 274 15.54 0.84 -2.79
N LYS A 275 16.58 0.02 -2.60
CA LYS A 275 17.93 0.50 -2.26
C LYS A 275 18.52 1.39 -3.36
N GLU A 276 18.25 1.07 -4.61
CA GLU A 276 18.67 1.84 -5.79
C GLU A 276 17.74 3.02 -6.10
N GLN A 277 16.66 3.20 -5.33
CA GLN A 277 15.61 4.21 -5.56
C GLN A 277 14.96 4.06 -6.95
N ASN A 278 14.90 2.83 -7.47
CA ASN A 278 14.32 2.50 -8.76
C ASN A 278 12.87 2.07 -8.61
N PHE A 279 11.94 3.01 -8.77
CA PHE A 279 10.50 2.73 -8.67
C PHE A 279 9.84 2.34 -10.01
N SER A 280 10.62 2.15 -11.08
CA SER A 280 10.10 1.74 -12.40
C SER A 280 9.51 0.33 -12.44
N LYS A 281 9.73 -0.46 -11.38
CA LYS A 281 9.20 -1.82 -11.20
C LYS A 281 8.33 -1.93 -9.95
N LEU A 282 7.71 -0.83 -9.54
CA LEU A 282 6.76 -0.86 -8.44
C LEU A 282 5.51 -1.62 -8.90
N ILE A 283 5.24 -2.75 -8.25
CA ILE A 283 4.12 -3.63 -8.55
C ILE A 283 2.86 -3.07 -7.90
N TYR A 284 1.74 -3.08 -8.62
CA TYR A 284 0.44 -2.66 -8.11
C TYR A 284 -0.54 -3.83 -8.12
N ASN A 285 -1.16 -4.08 -6.97
CA ASN A 285 -2.28 -4.98 -6.81
C ASN A 285 -3.40 -4.28 -6.03
N TRP A 286 -4.65 -4.68 -6.28
CA TRP A 286 -5.74 -4.46 -5.34
C TRP A 286 -6.72 -5.62 -5.45
N ASP A 287 -7.45 -5.90 -4.38
CA ASP A 287 -8.55 -6.87 -4.37
C ASP A 287 -9.70 -6.34 -3.50
N CYS A 288 -10.87 -6.98 -3.60
CA CYS A 288 -12.02 -6.75 -2.72
C CYS A 288 -12.78 -8.07 -2.49
N TYR A 289 -13.73 -8.08 -1.54
CA TYR A 289 -14.55 -9.25 -1.21
C TYR A 289 -15.44 -9.73 -2.37
#